data_AF-A0A4D9F303-F1
#
_entry.id   AF-A0A4D9F303-F1
#
_cell.length_a   1.000
_cell.length_b   1.000
_cell.length_c   1.000
_cell.angle_alpha   90.00
_cell.angle_beta   90.00
_cell.angle_gamma   90.00
#
_symmetry.space_group_name_H-M   'P 1'
#
loop_
_entity.id
_entity.type
_entity.pdbx_description
1 polymer ?
#
loop_
_entity_poly.entity_id
_entity_poly.type
_entity_poly.pdbx_seq_one_letter_code
_entity_poly.pdbx_strand_id
1 'polypeptide(L)'
;MQPSDRVMNLRQVFVTVLMFGVAGLLLFMYLQAWIEEHPTVSGEKLQQQIINQDSKLPHPEELATAPKNQSAAANLNKRQTTVIMGRHSQEQASPLGEIASSLVSRLSEQQKMTKAFLKQLKQVNLPPVMRPLNKSLIKDDRWKNIDEAQEKRRYFLYDFCKKYSSENRLRTHLVRMVSRIYVEDRHKILYCEVPKAGCSNWKRILMVLNGLASSAYSISHDAVHYGKHLKKLDSYDLKGIQTRLNTYTKTIFVRDPMERLVSAFRDKFEHPNSYYHPVFGKAIIKKYRLNAREEALKTGSGVKFKEFVWYLLDSQRPVGMDIHWEQISKLCYPCLINYDFIGKFETLEEDANYFLQLIGAPAELKFPNFKDRHSSDERTNMEVVRQYLKELSDTERQLTYDFYYLDYLMFNYTMPIV
;
A
#
# COMPACT_ATOMS: atom_id res chain seq x y z
N MET A 1 -32.31 -45.84 -11.01
CA MET A 1 -30.91 -45.37 -11.09
C MET A 1 -30.57 -44.70 -9.77
N GLN A 2 -29.81 -45.38 -8.90
CA GLN A 2 -29.23 -44.75 -7.71
C GLN A 2 -27.90 -44.07 -8.08
N PRO A 3 -27.59 -42.87 -7.58
CA PRO A 3 -26.28 -42.27 -7.77
C PRO A 3 -25.28 -42.88 -6.78
N SER A 4 -24.11 -43.25 -7.30
CA SER A 4 -22.97 -43.76 -6.53
C SER A 4 -22.21 -42.57 -5.92
N ASP A 5 -22.17 -42.51 -4.59
CA ASP A 5 -21.32 -41.59 -3.84
C ASP A 5 -19.84 -41.98 -4.01
N ARG A 6 -19.08 -41.19 -4.77
CA ARG A 6 -17.61 -41.24 -4.76
C ARG A 6 -17.09 -40.32 -3.66
N VAL A 7 -16.84 -40.89 -2.48
CA VAL A 7 -16.10 -40.20 -1.42
C VAL A 7 -14.64 -40.05 -1.88
N MET A 8 -14.20 -38.80 -2.01
CA MET A 8 -12.87 -38.44 -2.49
C MET A 8 -11.83 -38.73 -1.39
N ASN A 9 -10.83 -39.57 -1.69
CA ASN A 9 -9.80 -39.95 -0.72
C ASN A 9 -8.88 -38.76 -0.42
N LEU A 10 -9.02 -38.20 0.79
CA LEU A 10 -8.33 -36.99 1.24
C LEU A 10 -6.79 -37.11 1.18
N ARG A 11 -6.23 -38.32 1.33
CA ARG A 11 -4.78 -38.55 1.17
C ARG A 11 -4.34 -38.36 -0.28
N GLN A 12 -5.17 -38.76 -1.24
CA GLN A 12 -4.88 -38.64 -2.66
C GLN A 12 -4.93 -37.18 -3.08
N VAL A 13 -5.93 -36.43 -2.62
CA VAL A 13 -6.02 -34.98 -2.81
C VAL A 13 -4.82 -34.26 -2.20
N PHE A 14 -4.41 -34.62 -1.00
CA PHE A 14 -3.25 -34.02 -0.33
C PHE A 14 -1.94 -34.29 -1.09
N VAL A 15 -1.71 -35.52 -1.55
CA VAL A 15 -0.52 -35.87 -2.35
C VAL A 15 -0.55 -35.16 -3.70
N THR A 16 -1.71 -35.05 -4.35
CA THR A 16 -1.86 -34.28 -5.59
C THR A 16 -1.55 -32.81 -5.36
N VAL A 17 -2.14 -32.16 -4.36
CA VAL A 17 -1.87 -30.74 -4.05
C VAL A 17 -0.41 -30.52 -3.67
N LEU A 18 0.22 -31.43 -2.94
CA LEU A 18 1.63 -31.32 -2.56
C LEU A 18 2.55 -31.46 -3.79
N MET A 19 2.32 -32.45 -4.64
CA MET A 19 3.15 -32.70 -5.82
C MET A 19 2.98 -31.62 -6.89
N PHE A 20 1.75 -31.21 -7.19
CA PHE A 20 1.48 -30.13 -8.16
C PHE A 20 1.85 -28.76 -7.60
N GLY A 21 1.70 -28.54 -6.29
CA GLY A 21 2.11 -27.31 -5.63
C GLY A 21 3.63 -27.12 -5.63
N VAL A 22 4.40 -28.16 -5.28
CA VAL A 22 5.87 -28.10 -5.27
C VAL A 22 6.42 -28.02 -6.70
N ALA A 23 5.89 -28.81 -7.65
CA ALA A 23 6.31 -28.73 -9.04
C ALA A 23 5.96 -27.37 -9.68
N GLY A 24 4.80 -26.81 -9.37
CA GLY A 24 4.39 -25.48 -9.82
C GLY A 24 5.28 -24.36 -9.25
N LEU A 25 5.67 -24.48 -7.98
CA LEU A 25 6.56 -23.52 -7.34
C LEU A 25 7.99 -23.59 -7.91
N LEU A 26 8.50 -24.80 -8.18
CA LEU A 26 9.80 -24.99 -8.82
C LEU A 26 9.81 -24.47 -10.27
N LEU A 27 8.73 -24.70 -11.03
CA LEU A 27 8.58 -24.16 -12.38
C LEU A 27 8.51 -22.63 -12.38
N PHE A 28 7.77 -22.05 -11.43
CA PHE A 28 7.71 -20.60 -11.26
C PHE A 28 9.06 -19.99 -10.92
N MET A 29 9.81 -20.58 -9.97
CA MET A 29 11.17 -20.12 -9.65
C MET A 29 12.13 -20.28 -10.83
N TYR A 30 12.03 -21.37 -11.59
CA TYR A 30 12.83 -21.58 -12.80
C TYR A 30 12.52 -20.53 -13.88
N LEU A 31 11.23 -20.25 -14.13
CA LEU A 31 10.81 -19.22 -15.08
C LEU A 31 11.24 -17.82 -14.63
N GLN A 32 11.18 -17.52 -13.34
CA GLN A 32 11.58 -16.23 -12.81
C GLN A 32 13.11 -16.04 -12.87
N ALA A 33 13.89 -17.08 -12.58
CA ALA A 33 15.34 -17.07 -12.79
C ALA A 33 15.71 -16.94 -14.28
N TRP A 34 14.97 -17.61 -15.18
CA TRP A 34 15.16 -17.50 -16.63
C TRP A 34 14.86 -16.08 -17.17
N ILE A 35 13.84 -15.41 -16.63
CA ILE A 35 13.52 -14.01 -16.95
C ILE A 35 14.63 -13.05 -16.47
N GLU A 36 15.24 -13.35 -15.31
CA GLU A 36 16.33 -12.54 -14.76
C GLU A 36 17.67 -12.75 -15.49
N GLU A 37 17.95 -13.96 -15.99
CA GLU A 37 19.15 -14.29 -16.77
C GLU A 37 19.10 -13.81 -18.24
N HIS A 38 17.91 -13.52 -18.75
CA HIS A 38 17.71 -12.99 -20.10
C HIS A 38 16.88 -11.69 -20.08
N PRO A 39 17.47 -10.55 -19.68
CA PRO A 39 16.82 -9.26 -19.86
C PRO A 39 16.66 -9.01 -21.36
N THR A 40 15.44 -9.16 -21.87
CA THR A 40 15.08 -8.77 -23.23
C THR A 40 15.39 -7.29 -23.39
N VAL A 41 16.38 -7.02 -24.25
CA VAL A 41 16.74 -5.70 -24.71
C VAL A 41 15.51 -5.01 -25.31
N SER A 42 15.17 -3.85 -24.72
CA SER A 42 14.49 -2.72 -25.35
C SER A 42 12.97 -2.81 -25.64
N GLY A 43 12.17 -2.32 -24.69
CA GLY A 43 10.89 -1.66 -24.97
C GLY A 43 11.03 -0.18 -25.38
N GLU A 44 12.20 0.44 -25.16
CA GLU A 44 12.41 1.87 -25.40
C GLU A 44 12.77 2.21 -26.86
N LYS A 45 13.40 1.30 -27.63
CA LYS A 45 13.68 1.55 -29.07
C LYS A 45 12.47 1.28 -29.97
N LEU A 46 11.53 0.43 -29.55
CA LEU A 46 10.33 0.13 -30.34
C LEU A 46 9.34 1.31 -30.32
N GLN A 47 9.24 2.01 -29.18
CA GLN A 47 8.36 3.18 -29.05
C GLN A 47 8.88 4.40 -29.82
N GLN A 48 10.20 4.58 -29.92
CA GLN A 48 10.82 5.64 -30.72
C GLN A 48 10.70 5.39 -32.24
N GLN A 49 10.63 4.12 -32.68
CA GLN A 49 10.41 3.76 -34.09
C GLN A 49 8.94 3.88 -34.51
N ILE A 50 8.00 3.61 -33.61
CA ILE A 50 6.55 3.74 -33.87
C ILE A 50 6.15 5.23 -34.00
N ILE A 51 6.72 6.12 -33.19
CA ILE A 51 6.43 7.57 -33.25
C ILE A 51 6.92 8.21 -34.57
N ASN A 52 7.95 7.66 -35.21
CA ASN A 52 8.50 8.19 -36.46
C ASN A 52 7.87 7.60 -37.73
N GLN A 53 7.05 6.54 -37.63
CA GLN A 53 6.43 5.89 -38.79
C GLN A 53 4.98 6.32 -39.09
N ASP A 54 4.30 7.00 -38.16
CA ASP A 54 2.92 7.50 -38.36
C ASP A 54 2.81 8.75 -39.27
N SER A 55 3.91 9.19 -39.90
CA SER A 55 3.92 10.38 -40.77
C SER A 55 3.81 10.09 -42.28
N LYS A 56 3.69 8.83 -42.71
CA LYS A 56 3.48 8.50 -44.13
C LYS A 56 2.61 7.26 -44.34
N LEU A 57 1.35 7.48 -44.68
CA LEU A 57 0.55 6.48 -45.39
C LEU A 57 -0.29 7.14 -46.49
N PRO A 58 -0.29 6.57 -47.71
CA PRO A 58 -1.45 6.56 -48.59
C PRO A 58 -2.13 5.18 -48.61
N HIS A 59 -3.40 5.21 -49.06
CA HIS A 59 -4.43 4.18 -49.06
C HIS A 59 -4.18 2.93 -49.94
N PRO A 60 -5.01 1.86 -49.80
CA PRO A 60 -4.68 0.47 -50.10
C PRO A 60 -5.20 -0.02 -51.45
N GLU A 61 -4.53 -1.04 -52.01
CA GLU A 61 -5.11 -1.95 -53.00
C GLU A 61 -4.62 -3.40 -52.84
N GLU A 62 -5.52 -4.28 -53.25
CA GLU A 62 -5.60 -5.75 -53.23
C GLU A 62 -4.34 -6.53 -53.65
N LEU A 63 -4.13 -7.75 -53.12
CA LEU A 63 -4.53 -9.01 -53.79
C LEU A 63 -3.97 -10.24 -53.05
N ALA A 64 -4.81 -11.27 -53.00
CA ALA A 64 -4.61 -12.56 -52.35
C ALA A 64 -3.50 -13.44 -52.97
N THR A 65 -2.96 -14.38 -52.18
CA THR A 65 -3.07 -15.85 -52.36
C THR A 65 -1.93 -16.60 -51.66
N ALA A 66 -2.28 -17.61 -50.86
CA ALA A 66 -1.40 -18.72 -50.47
C ALA A 66 -1.39 -19.77 -51.61
N PRO A 67 -0.47 -20.78 -51.63
CA PRO A 67 -0.69 -21.97 -50.81
C PRO A 67 0.56 -22.74 -50.35
N LYS A 68 0.26 -23.80 -49.58
CA LYS A 68 1.06 -24.75 -48.78
C LYS A 68 1.97 -25.70 -49.59
N ASN A 69 2.96 -26.30 -48.92
CA ASN A 69 3.40 -27.73 -48.97
C ASN A 69 4.42 -27.96 -47.82
N GLN A 70 4.14 -28.77 -46.79
CA GLN A 70 4.26 -30.24 -46.60
C GLN A 70 5.67 -30.86 -46.55
N SER A 71 5.96 -31.45 -45.37
CA SER A 71 6.72 -32.67 -45.02
C SER A 71 8.21 -32.82 -45.36
N ALA A 72 9.01 -33.18 -44.35
CA ALA A 72 9.77 -34.45 -44.32
C ALA A 72 10.38 -34.71 -42.93
N ALA A 73 10.33 -35.97 -42.50
CA ALA A 73 11.02 -36.53 -41.35
C ALA A 73 12.11 -37.52 -41.84
N ALA A 74 13.23 -37.61 -41.13
CA ALA A 74 14.15 -38.75 -41.13
C ALA A 74 15.01 -38.68 -39.84
N ASN A 75 14.86 -39.55 -38.84
CA ASN A 75 15.35 -40.94 -38.68
C ASN A 75 16.87 -41.12 -38.56
N LEU A 76 17.31 -41.63 -37.40
CA LEU A 76 18.39 -42.61 -37.17
C LEU A 76 18.34 -43.00 -35.66
N ASN A 77 17.73 -44.12 -35.21
CA ASN A 77 18.21 -45.52 -35.17
C ASN A 77 19.65 -45.67 -34.62
N LYS A 78 20.04 -46.62 -33.75
CA LYS A 78 19.43 -47.84 -33.18
C LYS A 78 20.41 -48.50 -32.17
N ARG A 79 19.85 -49.25 -31.19
CA ARG A 79 20.31 -50.57 -30.64
C ARG A 79 21.63 -50.65 -29.84
N GLN A 80 21.88 -51.58 -28.91
CA GLN A 80 21.20 -52.79 -28.33
C GLN A 80 21.94 -53.11 -26.98
N THR A 81 21.26 -53.45 -25.86
CA THR A 81 21.10 -54.81 -25.26
C THR A 81 22.44 -55.49 -24.85
N THR A 82 22.69 -55.96 -23.61
CA THR A 82 22.25 -57.28 -23.06
C THR A 82 22.73 -57.50 -21.61
N VAL A 83 22.06 -58.42 -20.91
CA VAL A 83 22.12 -58.91 -19.51
C VAL A 83 23.25 -59.95 -19.27
N ILE A 84 23.78 -60.09 -18.02
CA ILE A 84 23.99 -61.34 -17.22
C ILE A 84 24.83 -61.08 -15.94
N MET A 85 24.50 -61.82 -14.86
CA MET A 85 25.05 -61.85 -13.49
C MET A 85 26.53 -62.26 -13.33
N GLY A 86 27.17 -61.84 -12.22
CA GLY A 86 28.38 -62.50 -11.67
C GLY A 86 29.09 -61.79 -10.49
N ARG A 87 28.91 -62.32 -9.27
CA ARG A 87 29.76 -62.37 -8.04
C ARG A 87 30.74 -61.24 -7.62
N HIS A 88 30.49 -60.80 -6.38
CA HIS A 88 31.36 -60.51 -5.21
C HIS A 88 32.50 -59.45 -5.21
N SER A 89 32.38 -58.63 -4.15
CA SER A 89 33.40 -57.99 -3.28
C SER A 89 34.22 -56.81 -3.81
N GLN A 90 33.87 -55.58 -3.39
CA GLN A 90 34.59 -54.83 -2.34
C GLN A 90 33.93 -53.46 -2.13
N GLU A 91 33.92 -53.01 -0.87
CA GLU A 91 33.36 -51.74 -0.41
C GLU A 91 33.98 -50.53 -1.12
N GLN A 92 33.12 -49.70 -1.74
CA GLN A 92 33.40 -48.30 -2.00
C GLN A 92 32.13 -47.50 -1.74
N ALA A 93 32.23 -46.55 -0.80
CA ALA A 93 31.15 -45.65 -0.44
C ALA A 93 30.68 -44.85 -1.68
N SER A 94 29.38 -44.85 -1.93
CA SER A 94 28.81 -44.26 -3.14
C SER A 94 28.93 -42.72 -3.14
N PRO A 95 29.31 -42.08 -4.26
CA PRO A 95 29.39 -40.61 -4.41
C PRO A 95 28.08 -39.87 -4.17
N LEU A 96 26.96 -40.59 -4.13
CA LEU A 96 25.61 -40.05 -3.92
C LEU A 96 25.36 -39.61 -2.46
N GLY A 97 26.06 -40.20 -1.48
CA GLY A 97 25.89 -39.86 -0.07
C GLY A 97 26.44 -38.47 0.30
N GLU A 98 27.58 -38.09 -0.28
CA GLU A 98 28.19 -36.78 -0.09
C GLU A 98 27.42 -35.66 -0.80
N ILE A 99 26.87 -35.94 -1.98
CA ILE A 99 26.02 -34.99 -2.71
C ILE A 99 24.70 -34.77 -1.96
N ALA A 100 24.10 -35.84 -1.42
CA ALA A 100 22.87 -35.75 -0.62
C ALA A 100 23.11 -34.99 0.70
N SER A 101 24.22 -35.24 1.40
CA SER A 101 24.55 -34.52 2.64
C SER A 101 24.86 -33.04 2.39
N SER A 102 25.52 -32.72 1.27
CA SER A 102 25.77 -31.34 0.80
C SER A 102 24.48 -30.60 0.42
N LEU A 103 23.54 -31.28 -0.23
CA LEU A 103 22.23 -30.70 -0.55
C LEU A 103 21.37 -30.48 0.69
N VAL A 104 21.38 -31.42 1.64
CA VAL A 104 20.64 -31.29 2.91
C VAL A 104 21.25 -30.19 3.79
N SER A 105 22.57 -30.04 3.82
CA SER A 105 23.23 -28.95 4.56
C SER A 105 22.94 -27.60 3.93
N ARG A 106 22.99 -27.47 2.59
CA ARG A 106 22.61 -26.24 1.86
C ARG A 106 21.13 -25.89 2.07
N LEU A 107 20.22 -26.87 2.03
CA LEU A 107 18.80 -26.64 2.34
C LEU A 107 18.57 -26.23 3.79
N SER A 108 19.32 -26.80 4.73
CA SER A 108 19.29 -26.42 6.16
C SER A 108 19.82 -24.99 6.38
N GLU A 109 20.92 -24.62 5.73
CA GLU A 109 21.44 -23.25 5.77
C GLU A 109 20.50 -22.26 5.11
N GLN A 110 19.93 -22.60 3.95
CA GLN A 110 18.96 -21.76 3.26
C GLN A 110 17.69 -21.59 4.11
N GLN A 111 17.22 -22.64 4.81
CA GLN A 111 16.14 -22.58 5.79
C GLN A 111 16.48 -21.76 7.04
N LYS A 112 17.72 -21.82 7.54
CA LYS A 112 18.19 -20.99 8.65
C LYS A 112 18.29 -19.52 8.24
N MET A 113 18.78 -19.24 7.03
CA MET A 113 18.83 -17.91 6.44
C MET A 113 17.44 -17.34 6.18
N THR A 114 16.49 -18.13 5.66
CA THR A 114 15.09 -17.69 5.54
C THR A 114 14.43 -17.49 6.90
N LYS A 115 14.67 -18.35 7.89
CA LYS A 115 14.17 -18.13 9.26
C LYS A 115 14.79 -16.89 9.92
N ALA A 116 16.08 -16.64 9.71
CA ALA A 116 16.77 -15.45 10.19
C ALA A 116 16.24 -14.18 9.49
N PHE A 117 16.04 -14.23 8.18
CA PHE A 117 15.43 -13.18 7.37
C PHE A 117 13.97 -12.90 7.78
N LEU A 118 13.16 -13.95 8.00
CA LEU A 118 11.80 -13.84 8.52
C LEU A 118 11.74 -13.33 9.96
N LYS A 119 12.76 -13.62 10.78
CA LYS A 119 12.92 -13.06 12.13
C LYS A 119 13.32 -11.58 12.08
N GLN A 120 14.14 -11.19 11.11
CA GLN A 120 14.55 -9.81 10.85
C GLN A 120 13.39 -8.96 10.32
N LEU A 121 12.53 -9.53 9.47
CA LEU A 121 11.25 -8.92 9.02
C LEU A 121 10.25 -8.67 10.16
N LYS A 122 10.38 -9.37 11.29
CA LYS A 122 9.49 -9.27 12.45
C LYS A 122 9.94 -8.25 13.51
N GLN A 123 11.18 -7.76 13.46
CA GLN A 123 11.74 -6.94 14.53
C GLN A 123 12.64 -5.84 13.97
N VAL A 124 12.03 -4.78 13.46
CA VAL A 124 12.68 -3.46 13.48
C VAL A 124 12.31 -2.83 14.82
N ASN A 125 13.11 -3.07 15.85
CA ASN A 125 13.02 -2.30 17.10
C ASN A 125 13.68 -0.95 16.85
N LEU A 126 12.91 0.02 16.39
CA LEU A 126 13.30 1.43 16.47
C LEU A 126 12.90 1.91 17.86
N PRO A 127 13.83 2.03 18.83
CA PRO A 127 13.47 2.63 20.11
C PRO A 127 12.86 4.02 19.85
N PRO A 128 11.84 4.43 20.62
CA PRO A 128 11.32 5.79 20.52
C PRO A 128 12.45 6.74 20.88
N VAL A 129 12.99 7.42 19.88
CA VAL A 129 14.06 8.41 20.02
C VAL A 129 13.56 9.66 19.36
N MET A 130 13.32 10.70 20.17
CA MET A 130 13.09 12.04 19.66
C MET A 130 14.38 12.57 19.06
N ARG A 131 14.34 12.87 17.76
CA ARG A 131 15.46 13.52 17.06
C ARG A 131 15.22 15.01 16.98
N PRO A 132 16.18 15.87 17.30
CA PRO A 132 15.98 17.30 17.12
C PRO A 132 15.72 17.61 15.64
N LEU A 133 14.74 18.48 15.37
CA LEU A 133 14.53 19.02 14.02
C LEU A 133 15.70 19.94 13.66
N ASN A 134 16.21 19.84 12.43
CA ASN A 134 17.23 20.77 11.96
C ASN A 134 16.58 22.12 11.61
N LYS A 135 16.63 23.07 12.57
CA LYS A 135 16.02 24.40 12.43
C LYS A 135 16.95 25.46 11.82
N SER A 136 18.13 25.07 11.32
CA SER A 136 19.12 26.02 10.78
C SER A 136 18.60 26.90 9.62
N LEU A 137 17.60 26.42 8.90
CA LEU A 137 16.95 27.13 7.78
C LEU A 137 15.74 27.99 8.21
N ILE A 138 15.35 27.92 9.48
CA ILE A 138 14.26 28.72 10.06
C ILE A 138 14.90 29.98 10.68
N LYS A 139 14.89 31.08 9.93
CA LYS A 139 15.45 32.37 10.36
C LYS A 139 14.37 33.43 10.67
N ASP A 140 13.13 33.14 10.31
CA ASP A 140 12.03 34.10 10.34
C ASP A 140 11.15 33.86 11.57
N ASP A 141 10.97 34.90 12.39
CA ASP A 141 10.14 34.89 13.60
C ASP A 141 8.69 34.52 13.32
N ARG A 142 8.21 34.66 12.07
CA ARG A 142 6.87 34.23 11.67
C ARG A 142 6.58 32.75 11.97
N TRP A 143 7.63 31.93 12.05
CA TRP A 143 7.48 30.49 12.29
C TRP A 143 7.48 30.11 13.77
N LYS A 144 7.74 31.05 14.68
CA LYS A 144 7.86 30.77 16.11
C LYS A 144 6.67 30.00 16.68
N ASN A 145 5.45 30.46 16.39
CA ASN A 145 4.23 29.80 16.89
C ASN A 145 4.06 28.38 16.34
N ILE A 146 4.39 28.17 15.06
CA ILE A 146 4.30 26.85 14.41
C ILE A 146 5.39 25.92 14.95
N ASP A 147 6.59 26.43 15.20
CA ASP A 147 7.68 25.67 15.81
C ASP A 147 7.32 25.22 17.23
N GLU A 148 6.82 26.12 18.07
CA GLU A 148 6.35 25.79 19.43
C GLU A 148 5.20 24.77 19.40
N ALA A 149 4.24 24.94 18.48
CA ALA A 149 3.16 23.98 18.29
C ALA A 149 3.70 22.61 17.85
N GLN A 150 4.70 22.57 16.98
CA GLN A 150 5.29 21.33 16.51
C GLN A 150 6.06 20.62 17.63
N GLU A 151 6.87 21.32 18.42
CA GLU A 151 7.54 20.71 19.58
C GLU A 151 6.52 20.10 20.54
N LYS A 152 5.44 20.83 20.87
CA LYS A 152 4.35 20.30 21.72
C LYS A 152 3.74 19.01 21.16
N ARG A 153 3.45 18.96 19.86
CA ARG A 153 2.88 17.76 19.19
C ARG A 153 3.85 16.58 19.24
N ARG A 154 5.15 16.82 19.00
CA ARG A 154 6.20 15.81 19.02
C ARG A 154 6.40 15.22 20.40
N TYR A 155 6.52 16.07 21.43
CA TYR A 155 6.62 15.62 22.83
C TYR A 155 5.38 14.84 23.26
N PHE A 156 4.20 15.34 22.94
CA PHE A 156 2.95 14.66 23.28
C PHE A 156 2.86 13.26 22.67
N LEU A 157 3.14 13.12 21.37
CA LEU A 157 3.11 11.81 20.69
C LEU A 157 4.17 10.85 21.26
N TYR A 158 5.37 11.37 21.57
CA TYR A 158 6.42 10.58 22.19
C TYR A 158 6.01 10.05 23.56
N ASP A 159 5.49 10.90 24.45
CA ASP A 159 5.04 10.51 25.78
C ASP A 159 3.86 9.54 25.72
N PHE A 160 2.91 9.78 24.81
CA PHE A 160 1.81 8.88 24.53
C PHE A 160 2.33 7.49 24.14
N CYS A 161 3.24 7.41 23.18
CA CYS A 161 3.77 6.14 22.69
C CYS A 161 4.65 5.43 23.71
N LYS A 162 5.38 6.16 24.57
CA LYS A 162 6.16 5.58 25.68
C LYS A 162 5.23 4.87 26.67
N LYS A 163 4.09 5.47 27.01
CA LYS A 163 3.07 4.89 27.90
C LYS A 163 2.33 3.71 27.24
N TYR A 164 1.96 3.84 25.97
CA TYR A 164 1.20 2.81 25.27
C TYR A 164 2.03 1.57 24.93
N SER A 165 3.31 1.74 24.56
CA SER A 165 4.19 0.64 24.14
C SER A 165 4.64 -0.27 25.29
N SER A 166 4.62 0.22 26.54
CA SER A 166 4.85 -0.64 27.72
C SER A 166 3.71 -1.62 27.96
N GLU A 167 2.51 -1.33 27.46
CA GLU A 167 1.29 -2.11 27.71
C GLU A 167 0.91 -3.02 26.53
N ASN A 168 1.24 -2.64 25.28
CA ASN A 168 0.85 -3.38 24.07
C ASN A 168 1.96 -3.43 23.01
N ARG A 169 2.77 -4.51 22.99
CA ARG A 169 3.72 -4.75 21.88
C ARG A 169 2.97 -5.24 20.64
N LEU A 170 2.51 -4.30 19.81
CA LEU A 170 1.94 -4.58 18.50
C LEU A 170 2.96 -5.34 17.64
N ARG A 171 2.66 -6.61 17.33
CA ARG A 171 3.42 -7.40 16.34
C ARG A 171 2.82 -7.13 14.95
N THR A 172 3.39 -6.17 14.25
CA THR A 172 3.04 -5.88 12.85
C THR A 172 4.19 -6.29 11.92
N HIS A 173 3.88 -6.85 10.76
CA HIS A 173 4.88 -7.17 9.74
C HIS A 173 5.49 -5.89 9.15
N LEU A 174 6.82 -5.82 9.00
CA LEU A 174 7.53 -4.63 8.51
C LEU A 174 6.94 -4.06 7.23
N VAL A 175 6.70 -4.91 6.22
CA VAL A 175 6.13 -4.48 4.93
C VAL A 175 4.79 -3.76 5.12
N ARG A 176 3.90 -4.28 5.97
CA ARG A 176 2.62 -3.63 6.26
C ARG A 176 2.84 -2.29 6.94
N MET A 177 3.76 -2.24 7.90
CA MET A 177 4.11 -1.03 8.65
C MET A 177 4.60 0.11 7.76
N VAL A 178 5.36 -0.20 6.70
CA VAL A 178 5.94 0.82 5.81
C VAL A 178 5.22 1.01 4.46
N SER A 179 4.16 0.24 4.18
CA SER A 179 3.44 0.24 2.90
C SER A 179 2.72 1.55 2.53
N ARG A 180 2.53 2.43 3.51
CA ARG A 180 1.90 3.75 3.36
C ARG A 180 2.91 4.89 3.29
N ILE A 181 4.20 4.60 3.39
CA ILE A 181 5.25 5.61 3.43
C ILE A 181 5.80 5.82 2.03
N TYR A 182 5.68 7.03 1.52
CA TYR A 182 6.35 7.47 0.30
C TYR A 182 7.76 7.99 0.63
N VAL A 183 8.67 7.75 -0.30
CA VAL A 183 10.08 8.10 -0.19
C VAL A 183 10.40 9.20 -1.18
N GLU A 184 11.01 10.29 -0.69
CA GLU A 184 11.63 11.33 -1.50
C GLU A 184 13.11 11.40 -1.11
N ASP A 185 13.98 10.85 -1.97
CA ASP A 185 15.39 10.65 -1.66
C ASP A 185 16.21 11.96 -1.71
N ARG A 186 15.79 13.00 -2.46
CA ARG A 186 16.59 14.23 -2.64
C ARG A 186 16.66 15.07 -1.36
N HIS A 187 15.54 15.25 -0.68
CA HIS A 187 15.43 15.97 0.59
C HIS A 187 15.36 15.02 1.79
N LYS A 188 15.54 13.71 1.57
CA LYS A 188 15.54 12.65 2.59
C LYS A 188 14.25 12.65 3.42
N ILE A 189 13.11 12.52 2.76
CA ILE A 189 11.78 12.55 3.38
C ILE A 189 11.13 11.17 3.34
N LEU A 190 10.49 10.82 4.45
CA LEU A 190 9.51 9.74 4.53
C LEU A 190 8.15 10.33 4.88
N TYR A 191 7.21 10.32 3.93
CA TYR A 191 5.85 10.84 4.12
C TYR A 191 4.87 9.68 4.28
N CYS A 192 4.23 9.57 5.45
CA CYS A 192 3.14 8.59 5.61
C CYS A 192 1.81 9.13 5.08
N GLU A 193 1.20 8.39 4.18
CA GLU A 193 -0.09 8.72 3.61
C GLU A 193 -1.23 8.41 4.57
N VAL A 194 -1.87 9.49 5.03
CA VAL A 194 -3.14 9.49 5.74
C VAL A 194 -4.21 10.01 4.78
N PRO A 195 -5.07 9.14 4.22
CA PRO A 195 -6.14 9.60 3.36
C PRO A 195 -7.04 10.64 4.06
N LYS A 196 -7.51 11.60 3.26
CA LYS A 196 -8.37 12.72 3.72
C LYS A 196 -7.72 13.73 4.67
N ALA A 197 -6.40 13.65 4.84
CA ALA A 197 -5.57 14.64 5.54
C ALA A 197 -4.62 15.38 4.57
N GLY A 198 -5.11 15.75 3.37
CA GLY A 198 -4.32 16.49 2.37
C GLY A 198 -3.36 15.64 1.51
N CYS A 199 -3.52 14.31 1.54
CA CYS A 199 -2.58 13.38 0.92
C CYS A 199 -2.33 13.56 -0.59
N SER A 200 -3.35 13.93 -1.38
CA SER A 200 -3.14 14.18 -2.82
C SER A 200 -2.17 15.34 -3.05
N ASN A 201 -2.32 16.42 -2.30
CA ASN A 201 -1.47 17.60 -2.40
C ASN A 201 -0.06 17.32 -1.88
N TRP A 202 0.09 16.53 -0.82
CA TRP A 202 1.40 16.05 -0.40
C TRP A 202 2.10 15.21 -1.47
N LYS A 203 1.41 14.29 -2.13
CA LYS A 203 2.01 13.53 -3.25
C LYS A 203 2.47 14.46 -4.39
N ARG A 204 1.70 15.50 -4.73
CA ARG A 204 2.12 16.52 -5.70
C ARG A 204 3.40 17.23 -5.27
N ILE A 205 3.47 17.63 -3.99
CA ILE A 205 4.68 18.22 -3.42
C ILE A 205 5.88 17.26 -3.56
N LEU A 206 5.72 15.98 -3.22
CA LEU A 206 6.80 14.98 -3.39
C LEU A 206 7.23 14.83 -4.85
N MET A 207 6.29 14.92 -5.81
CA MET A 207 6.58 14.93 -7.25
C MET A 207 7.27 16.21 -7.73
N VAL A 208 7.06 17.35 -7.08
CA VAL A 208 7.82 18.57 -7.40
C VAL A 208 9.22 18.49 -6.79
N LEU A 209 9.33 18.07 -5.53
CA LEU A 209 10.61 17.93 -4.82
C LEU A 209 11.57 16.94 -5.51
N ASN A 210 11.05 15.84 -6.05
CA ASN A 210 11.87 14.87 -6.78
C ASN A 210 12.15 15.28 -8.24
N GLY A 211 11.67 16.44 -8.68
CA GLY A 211 11.91 17.01 -10.01
C GLY A 211 11.06 16.41 -11.14
N LEU A 212 9.95 15.73 -10.84
CA LEU A 212 9.03 15.21 -11.86
C LEU A 212 8.07 16.26 -12.42
N ALA A 213 7.91 17.39 -11.74
CA ALA A 213 7.05 18.50 -12.17
C ALA A 213 7.60 19.84 -11.67
N SER A 214 7.34 20.92 -12.42
CA SER A 214 7.73 22.28 -12.04
C SER A 214 6.77 22.93 -11.04
N SER A 215 5.54 22.43 -10.93
CA SER A 215 4.50 23.00 -10.07
C SER A 215 3.53 21.92 -9.61
N ALA A 216 3.03 22.04 -8.38
CA ALA A 216 1.98 21.15 -7.90
C ALA A 216 0.65 21.35 -8.67
N TYR A 217 0.42 22.56 -9.21
CA TYR A 217 -0.82 22.93 -9.91
C TYR A 217 -0.96 22.28 -11.29
N SER A 218 0.15 21.83 -11.91
CA SER A 218 0.13 21.16 -13.21
C SER A 218 -0.14 19.65 -13.13
N ILE A 219 -0.20 19.08 -11.92
CA ILE A 219 -0.32 17.64 -11.72
C ILE A 219 -1.78 17.24 -11.48
N SER A 220 -2.34 16.46 -12.40
CA SER A 220 -3.71 15.96 -12.32
C SER A 220 -3.93 14.98 -11.17
N HIS A 221 -5.20 14.76 -10.80
CA HIS A 221 -5.58 13.75 -9.80
C HIS A 221 -5.07 12.35 -10.19
N ASP A 222 -5.25 11.98 -11.47
CA ASP A 222 -4.91 10.64 -11.93
C ASP A 222 -3.40 10.39 -11.93
N ALA A 223 -2.60 11.40 -12.29
CA ALA A 223 -1.14 11.29 -12.20
C ALA A 223 -0.68 11.01 -10.77
N VAL A 224 -1.28 11.69 -9.78
CA VAL A 224 -0.94 11.55 -8.37
C VAL A 224 -1.25 10.16 -7.80
N HIS A 225 -2.35 9.53 -8.23
CA HIS A 225 -2.83 8.29 -7.62
C HIS A 225 -2.55 7.03 -8.45
N TYR A 226 -2.42 7.15 -9.77
CA TYR A 226 -2.30 6.01 -10.68
C TYR A 226 -0.99 6.00 -11.49
N GLY A 227 -0.26 7.11 -11.56
CA GLY A 227 0.95 7.23 -12.38
C GLY A 227 2.20 6.46 -11.90
N LYS A 228 2.15 5.82 -10.73
CA LYS A 228 3.29 5.09 -10.10
C LYS A 228 4.60 5.90 -10.02
N HIS A 229 4.50 7.21 -9.98
CA HIS A 229 5.64 8.14 -9.98
C HIS A 229 6.43 8.19 -8.68
N LEU A 230 5.78 7.90 -7.54
CA LEU A 230 6.39 7.98 -6.22
C LEU A 230 6.74 6.58 -5.71
N LYS A 231 7.97 6.42 -5.23
CA LYS A 231 8.43 5.19 -4.58
C LYS A 231 7.85 5.08 -3.19
N LYS A 232 7.45 3.87 -2.83
CA LYS A 232 7.04 3.53 -1.46
C LYS A 232 8.17 2.84 -0.73
N LEU A 233 8.22 2.98 0.59
CA LEU A 233 9.29 2.43 1.41
C LEU A 233 9.29 0.89 1.39
N ASP A 234 8.13 0.25 1.25
CA ASP A 234 8.00 -1.20 1.08
C ASP A 234 8.56 -1.75 -0.25
N SER A 235 8.91 -0.89 -1.21
CA SER A 235 9.56 -1.29 -2.47
C SER A 235 11.08 -1.46 -2.35
N TYR A 236 11.67 -1.07 -1.22
CA TYR A 236 13.11 -1.20 -0.96
C TYR A 236 13.43 -2.52 -0.23
N ASP A 237 14.67 -2.98 -0.35
CA ASP A 237 15.18 -4.10 0.45
C ASP A 237 15.29 -3.72 1.94
N LEU A 238 15.52 -4.71 2.80
CA LEU A 238 15.59 -4.48 4.25
C LEU A 238 16.63 -3.42 4.64
N LYS A 239 17.79 -3.43 3.98
CA LYS A 239 18.85 -2.45 4.23
C LYS A 239 18.40 -1.05 3.82
N GLY A 240 17.81 -0.90 2.64
CA GLY A 240 17.27 0.35 2.14
C GLY A 240 16.15 0.91 3.01
N ILE A 241 15.27 0.06 3.53
CA ILE A 241 14.24 0.44 4.51
C ILE A 241 14.89 0.97 5.78
N GLN A 242 15.80 0.20 6.37
CA GLN A 242 16.44 0.56 7.64
C GLN A 242 17.26 1.85 7.52
N THR A 243 18.03 2.01 6.45
CA THR A 243 18.81 3.23 6.19
C THR A 243 17.90 4.45 6.17
N ARG A 244 16.77 4.40 5.47
CA ARG A 244 15.84 5.53 5.36
C ARG A 244 15.13 5.80 6.67
N LEU A 245 14.60 4.78 7.35
CA LEU A 245 14.04 4.94 8.70
C LEU A 245 15.05 5.55 9.67
N ASN A 246 16.35 5.25 9.50
CA ASN A 246 17.40 5.79 10.35
C ASN A 246 17.87 7.19 9.98
N THR A 247 17.78 7.62 8.72
CA THR A 247 18.47 8.83 8.26
C THR A 247 17.54 9.90 7.67
N TYR A 248 16.28 9.57 7.37
CA TYR A 248 15.35 10.47 6.70
C TYR A 248 14.40 11.11 7.72
N THR A 249 13.97 12.33 7.44
CA THR A 249 12.95 13.04 8.21
C THR A 249 11.59 12.39 7.92
N LYS A 250 10.96 11.86 8.96
CA LYS A 250 9.65 11.22 8.89
C LYS A 250 8.56 12.24 9.19
N THR A 251 7.60 12.38 8.30
CA THR A 251 6.50 13.32 8.44
C THR A 251 5.14 12.63 8.27
N ILE A 252 4.18 13.06 9.08
CA ILE A 252 2.78 12.62 9.01
C ILE A 252 1.89 13.85 9.12
N PHE A 253 0.84 13.89 8.29
CA PHE A 253 -0.21 14.88 8.39
C PHE A 253 -1.49 14.17 8.81
N VAL A 254 -2.06 14.59 9.93
CA VAL A 254 -3.26 14.00 10.52
C VAL A 254 -4.43 14.96 10.44
N ARG A 255 -5.62 14.45 10.72
CA ARG A 255 -6.86 15.22 10.72
C ARG A 255 -7.74 14.71 11.85
N ASP A 256 -8.59 15.57 12.40
CA ASP A 256 -9.65 15.15 13.32
C ASP A 256 -10.36 13.89 12.78
N PRO A 257 -10.50 12.81 13.58
CA PRO A 257 -11.04 11.56 13.09
C PRO A 257 -12.46 11.64 12.51
N MET A 258 -13.36 12.45 13.07
CA MET A 258 -14.71 12.63 12.51
C MET A 258 -14.70 13.48 11.24
N GLU A 259 -13.92 14.55 11.20
CA GLU A 259 -13.74 15.29 9.94
C GLU A 259 -13.17 14.40 8.82
N ARG A 260 -12.23 13.52 9.16
CA ARG A 260 -11.64 12.55 8.24
C ARG A 260 -12.69 11.55 7.74
N LEU A 261 -13.51 11.02 8.64
CA LEU A 261 -14.60 10.08 8.33
C LEU A 261 -15.65 10.73 7.40
N VAL A 262 -16.13 11.92 7.75
CA VAL A 262 -17.12 12.65 6.93
C VAL A 262 -16.51 13.02 5.59
N SER A 263 -15.26 13.48 5.54
CA SER A 263 -14.56 13.73 4.27
C SER A 263 -14.43 12.48 3.40
N ALA A 264 -14.24 11.30 4.00
CA ALA A 264 -14.25 10.04 3.26
C ALA A 264 -15.63 9.71 2.70
N PHE A 265 -16.68 9.82 3.50
CA PHE A 265 -18.05 9.58 3.06
C PHE A 265 -18.44 10.48 1.88
N ARG A 266 -18.22 11.79 2.03
CA ARG A 266 -18.55 12.80 1.00
C ARG A 266 -17.83 12.55 -0.32
N ASP A 267 -16.55 12.20 -0.27
CA ASP A 267 -15.76 11.88 -1.46
C ASP A 267 -16.17 10.56 -2.15
N LYS A 268 -16.65 9.57 -1.38
CA LYS A 268 -16.90 8.21 -1.91
C LYS A 268 -18.36 7.93 -2.27
N PHE A 269 -19.32 8.62 -1.65
CA PHE A 269 -20.74 8.24 -1.75
C PHE A 269 -21.70 9.36 -2.16
N GLU A 270 -21.30 10.64 -2.11
CA GLU A 270 -22.21 11.74 -2.50
C GLU A 270 -22.18 12.06 -3.99
N HIS A 271 -21.12 11.63 -4.67
CA HIS A 271 -20.89 11.89 -6.09
C HIS A 271 -20.78 10.58 -6.85
N PRO A 272 -21.12 10.54 -8.15
CA PRO A 272 -20.95 9.34 -8.96
C PRO A 272 -19.54 8.74 -8.82
N ASN A 273 -19.49 7.47 -8.43
CA ASN A 273 -18.24 6.76 -8.19
C ASN A 273 -18.31 5.34 -8.76
N SER A 274 -17.46 5.05 -9.75
CA SER A 274 -17.45 3.77 -10.49
C SER A 274 -16.92 2.59 -9.69
N TYR A 275 -16.22 2.83 -8.57
CA TYR A 275 -15.69 1.76 -7.72
C TYR A 275 -16.46 1.64 -6.41
N TYR A 276 -16.61 2.75 -5.68
CA TYR A 276 -17.19 2.72 -4.33
C TYR A 276 -18.69 2.43 -4.33
N HIS A 277 -19.46 2.91 -5.31
CA HIS A 277 -20.90 2.60 -5.36
C HIS A 277 -21.13 1.11 -5.65
N PRO A 278 -20.52 0.50 -6.68
CA PRO A 278 -20.74 -0.92 -6.94
C PRO A 278 -20.19 -1.85 -5.87
N VAL A 279 -19.02 -1.57 -5.30
CA VAL A 279 -18.35 -2.46 -4.34
C VAL A 279 -18.89 -2.27 -2.93
N PHE A 280 -18.92 -1.04 -2.43
CA PHE A 280 -19.32 -0.75 -1.06
C PHE A 280 -20.79 -0.35 -0.98
N GLY A 281 -21.23 0.57 -1.83
CA GLY A 281 -22.58 1.15 -1.75
C GLY A 281 -23.68 0.11 -1.88
N LYS A 282 -23.58 -0.80 -2.84
CA LYS A 282 -24.53 -1.92 -2.98
C LYS A 282 -24.59 -2.79 -1.72
N ALA A 283 -23.43 -3.15 -1.18
CA ALA A 283 -23.32 -4.02 -0.01
C ALA A 283 -23.90 -3.35 1.25
N ILE A 284 -23.61 -2.06 1.44
CA ILE A 284 -24.14 -1.25 2.54
C ILE A 284 -25.66 -1.14 2.42
N ILE A 285 -26.17 -0.70 1.28
CA ILE A 285 -27.61 -0.51 1.07
C ILE A 285 -28.36 -1.84 1.25
N LYS A 286 -27.84 -2.93 0.65
CA LYS A 286 -28.46 -4.25 0.75
C LYS A 286 -28.58 -4.75 2.20
N LYS A 287 -27.59 -4.47 3.05
CA LYS A 287 -27.57 -4.98 4.43
C LYS A 287 -28.34 -4.09 5.39
N TYR A 288 -28.22 -2.77 5.27
CA TYR A 288 -28.67 -1.86 6.31
C TYR A 288 -29.89 -1.01 5.95
N ARG A 289 -30.34 -0.97 4.68
CA ARG A 289 -31.52 -0.21 4.27
C ARG A 289 -32.75 -1.10 4.19
N LEU A 290 -33.72 -0.85 5.06
CA LEU A 290 -35.05 -1.44 4.95
C LEU A 290 -35.76 -0.90 3.69
N ASN A 291 -36.42 -1.79 2.94
CA ASN A 291 -37.21 -1.45 1.74
C ASN A 291 -36.42 -0.64 0.70
N ALA A 292 -35.16 -1.03 0.44
CA ALA A 292 -34.34 -0.37 -0.56
C ALA A 292 -34.97 -0.47 -1.96
N ARG A 293 -35.03 0.67 -2.67
CA ARG A 293 -35.46 0.72 -4.07
C ARG A 293 -34.54 -0.14 -4.93
N GLU A 294 -35.11 -0.81 -5.93
CA GLU A 294 -34.36 -1.69 -6.84
C GLU A 294 -33.18 -0.96 -7.51
N GLU A 295 -33.37 0.30 -7.90
CA GLU A 295 -32.32 1.13 -8.49
C GLU A 295 -31.13 1.35 -7.54
N ALA A 296 -31.39 1.58 -6.25
CA ALA A 296 -30.33 1.76 -5.25
C ALA A 296 -29.56 0.45 -5.02
N LEU A 297 -30.24 -0.70 -5.09
CA LEU A 297 -29.62 -2.03 -5.01
C LEU A 297 -28.79 -2.35 -6.26
N LYS A 298 -29.23 -1.89 -7.44
CA LYS A 298 -28.55 -2.10 -8.73
C LYS A 298 -27.34 -1.20 -8.92
N THR A 299 -27.37 0.04 -8.42
CA THR A 299 -26.28 1.02 -8.62
C THR A 299 -25.36 1.12 -7.41
N GLY A 300 -25.90 0.95 -6.20
CA GLY A 300 -25.20 1.27 -4.95
C GLY A 300 -25.11 2.77 -4.67
N SER A 301 -25.83 3.60 -5.43
CA SER A 301 -25.84 5.06 -5.26
C SER A 301 -26.75 5.49 -4.10
N GLY A 302 -26.43 6.64 -3.51
CA GLY A 302 -27.24 7.29 -2.48
C GLY A 302 -27.20 6.59 -1.14
N VAL A 303 -26.05 6.01 -0.76
CA VAL A 303 -25.79 5.53 0.62
C VAL A 303 -26.00 6.70 1.58
N LYS A 304 -26.70 6.47 2.70
CA LYS A 304 -26.86 7.48 3.76
C LYS A 304 -25.69 7.41 4.74
N PHE A 305 -25.34 8.53 5.35
CA PHE A 305 -24.23 8.56 6.31
C PHE A 305 -24.45 7.61 7.48
N LYS A 306 -25.68 7.56 8.01
CA LYS A 306 -26.07 6.59 9.05
C LYS A 306 -25.81 5.14 8.65
N GLU A 307 -26.13 4.76 7.42
CA GLU A 307 -25.89 3.40 6.90
C GLU A 307 -24.40 3.09 6.77
N PHE A 308 -23.61 4.09 6.38
CA PHE A 308 -22.16 3.99 6.34
C PHE A 308 -21.54 3.84 7.74
N VAL A 309 -22.07 4.52 8.76
CA VAL A 309 -21.65 4.35 10.16
C VAL A 309 -22.00 2.96 10.68
N TRP A 310 -23.20 2.45 10.40
CA TRP A 310 -23.54 1.06 10.74
C TRP A 310 -22.61 0.05 10.09
N TYR A 311 -22.27 0.26 8.81
CA TYR A 311 -21.25 -0.52 8.12
C TYR A 311 -19.87 -0.48 8.79
N LEU A 312 -19.43 0.71 9.22
CA LEU A 312 -18.13 0.89 9.86
C LEU A 312 -18.03 0.10 11.17
N LEU A 313 -19.08 0.22 12.00
CA LEU A 313 -19.16 -0.38 13.33
C LEU A 313 -19.48 -1.88 13.34
N ASP A 314 -19.97 -2.42 12.23
CA ASP A 314 -20.31 -3.83 12.12
C ASP A 314 -19.05 -4.73 12.05
N SER A 315 -18.95 -5.67 13.00
CA SER A 315 -17.86 -6.67 13.04
C SER A 315 -17.97 -7.70 11.92
N GLN A 316 -19.17 -7.91 11.37
CA GLN A 316 -19.50 -8.77 10.24
C GLN A 316 -19.84 -7.93 8.99
N ARG A 317 -19.22 -6.76 8.85
CA ARG A 317 -19.41 -5.87 7.71
C ARG A 317 -19.26 -6.62 6.37
N PRO A 318 -20.12 -6.33 5.38
CA PRO A 318 -20.17 -7.09 4.14
C PRO A 318 -18.96 -6.86 3.21
N VAL A 319 -18.18 -5.80 3.45
CA VAL A 319 -16.95 -5.46 2.71
C VAL A 319 -15.87 -5.10 3.72
N GLY A 320 -14.61 -5.38 3.39
CA GLY A 320 -13.47 -5.13 4.27
C GLY A 320 -13.23 -3.66 4.62
N MET A 321 -12.34 -3.42 5.57
CA MET A 321 -11.91 -2.07 5.94
C MET A 321 -11.20 -1.39 4.76
N ASP A 322 -11.58 -0.15 4.44
CA ASP A 322 -10.90 0.66 3.44
C ASP A 322 -9.99 1.68 4.13
N ILE A 323 -8.88 2.00 3.48
CA ILE A 323 -7.84 2.91 3.97
C ILE A 323 -8.38 4.32 4.26
N HIS A 324 -9.45 4.76 3.60
CA HIS A 324 -10.02 6.10 3.75
C HIS A 324 -10.73 6.31 5.09
N TRP A 325 -11.17 5.22 5.74
CA TRP A 325 -11.83 5.26 7.05
C TRP A 325 -11.18 4.31 8.08
N GLU A 326 -10.02 3.72 7.78
CA GLU A 326 -9.21 3.02 8.78
C GLU A 326 -8.63 3.98 9.84
N GLN A 327 -8.21 3.50 11.01
CA GLN A 327 -7.55 4.36 12.00
C GLN A 327 -6.14 4.79 11.56
N ILE A 328 -5.76 6.03 11.85
CA ILE A 328 -4.41 6.58 11.58
C ILE A 328 -3.34 5.76 12.28
N SER A 329 -3.60 5.35 13.52
CA SER A 329 -2.75 4.45 14.32
C SER A 329 -2.47 3.11 13.65
N LYS A 330 -3.36 2.62 12.77
CA LYS A 330 -3.17 1.39 12.00
C LYS A 330 -2.62 1.62 10.58
N LEU A 331 -2.78 2.82 10.04
CA LEU A 331 -2.24 3.18 8.72
C LEU A 331 -0.74 3.50 8.78
N CYS A 332 -0.33 4.26 9.79
CA CYS A 332 0.99 4.87 9.85
C CYS A 332 1.82 4.44 11.07
N TYR A 333 1.26 3.64 11.97
CA TYR A 333 1.93 3.10 13.16
C TYR A 333 2.82 4.10 13.93
N PRO A 334 2.31 5.25 14.40
CA PRO A 334 3.14 6.32 15.00
C PRO A 334 3.94 5.93 16.25
N CYS A 335 3.56 4.86 16.95
CA CYS A 335 4.34 4.32 18.06
C CYS A 335 5.40 3.28 17.67
N LEU A 336 5.39 2.81 16.41
CA LEU A 336 6.45 1.96 15.85
C LEU A 336 7.37 2.74 14.90
N ILE A 337 6.88 3.86 14.36
CA ILE A 337 7.61 4.75 13.46
C ILE A 337 7.68 6.13 14.12
N ASN A 338 8.89 6.51 14.55
CA ASN A 338 9.13 7.80 15.20
C ASN A 338 9.03 8.93 14.17
N TYR A 339 7.85 9.53 14.02
CA TYR A 339 7.65 10.69 13.17
C TYR A 339 8.35 11.91 13.76
N ASP A 340 9.16 12.55 12.93
CA ASP A 340 9.94 13.74 13.27
C ASP A 340 9.06 15.00 13.18
N PHE A 341 8.07 15.01 12.28
CA PHE A 341 7.13 16.13 12.06
C PHE A 341 5.67 15.64 12.04
N ILE A 342 4.80 16.30 12.81
CA ILE A 342 3.35 16.05 12.87
C ILE A 342 2.60 17.31 12.43
N GLY A 343 2.06 17.28 11.22
CA GLY A 343 1.16 18.32 10.73
C GLY A 343 -0.31 18.01 11.04
N LYS A 344 -1.12 19.03 11.22
CA LYS A 344 -2.57 18.93 11.40
C LYS A 344 -3.30 19.52 10.19
N PHE A 345 -4.35 18.85 9.73
CA PHE A 345 -5.14 19.31 8.59
C PHE A 345 -5.83 20.65 8.89
N GLU A 346 -6.15 20.89 10.16
CA GLU A 346 -6.76 22.12 10.64
C GLU A 346 -5.83 23.34 10.50
N THR A 347 -4.51 23.10 10.43
CA THR A 347 -3.44 24.12 10.21
C THR A 347 -2.55 23.71 9.02
N LEU A 348 -3.15 23.07 8.01
CA LEU A 348 -2.42 22.35 6.97
C LEU A 348 -1.45 23.23 6.19
N GLU A 349 -1.89 24.42 5.80
CA GLU A 349 -1.10 25.31 4.93
C GLU A 349 0.12 25.85 5.69
N GLU A 350 -0.06 26.30 6.92
CA GLU A 350 1.01 26.80 7.77
C GLU A 350 2.00 25.69 8.13
N ASP A 351 1.50 24.53 8.58
CA ASP A 351 2.34 23.38 8.93
C ASP A 351 3.12 22.87 7.72
N ALA A 352 2.48 22.79 6.55
CA ALA A 352 3.13 22.31 5.33
C ALA A 352 4.21 23.27 4.85
N ASN A 353 3.92 24.57 4.81
CA ASN A 353 4.90 25.57 4.37
C ASN A 353 6.06 25.70 5.38
N TYR A 354 5.80 25.54 6.68
CA TYR A 354 6.86 25.44 7.69
C TYR A 354 7.74 24.21 7.45
N PHE A 355 7.13 23.04 7.20
CA PHE A 355 7.86 21.82 6.91
C PHE A 355 8.72 21.95 5.65
N LEU A 356 8.19 22.55 4.58
CA LEU A 356 8.93 22.81 3.34
C LEU A 356 10.17 23.67 3.58
N GLN A 357 10.06 24.73 4.39
CA GLN A 357 11.20 25.55 4.79
C GLN A 357 12.23 24.73 5.60
N LEU A 358 11.76 23.91 6.54
CA LEU A 358 12.59 23.08 7.42
C LEU A 358 13.47 22.09 6.66
N ILE A 359 12.94 21.49 5.58
CA ILE A 359 13.66 20.51 4.75
C ILE A 359 14.54 21.16 3.68
N GLY A 360 14.53 22.49 3.56
CA GLY A 360 15.25 23.22 2.50
C GLY A 360 14.67 23.03 1.11
N ALA A 361 13.33 22.94 1.01
CA ALA A 361 12.65 22.95 -0.29
C ALA A 361 12.88 24.31 -1.01
N PRO A 362 12.72 24.36 -2.35
CA PRO A 362 12.75 25.62 -3.09
C PRO A 362 11.81 26.66 -2.49
N ALA A 363 12.26 27.92 -2.37
CA ALA A 363 11.54 28.97 -1.65
C ALA A 363 10.15 29.29 -2.25
N GLU A 364 10.03 29.11 -3.56
CA GLU A 364 8.82 29.31 -4.36
C GLU A 364 7.82 28.16 -4.22
N LEU A 365 8.27 26.99 -3.76
CA LEU A 365 7.39 25.84 -3.55
C LEU A 365 6.55 26.07 -2.31
N LYS A 366 5.24 26.25 -2.50
CA LYS A 366 4.24 26.34 -1.45
C LYS A 366 3.28 25.17 -1.52
N PHE A 367 2.70 24.82 -0.37
CA PHE A 367 1.65 23.82 -0.32
C PHE A 367 0.43 24.29 -1.13
N PRO A 368 -0.09 23.49 -2.08
CA PRO A 368 -1.20 23.91 -2.92
C PRO A 368 -2.51 23.97 -2.11
N ASN A 369 -3.24 25.07 -2.28
CA ASN A 369 -4.48 25.36 -1.54
C ASN A 369 -5.76 24.99 -2.31
N PHE A 370 -5.67 24.32 -3.46
CA PHE A 370 -6.85 23.87 -4.21
C PHE A 370 -7.42 22.54 -3.67
N LYS A 371 -8.72 22.32 -3.89
CA LYS A 371 -9.41 21.07 -3.56
C LYS A 371 -9.30 20.12 -4.75
N ASP A 372 -8.70 18.95 -4.52
CA ASP A 372 -8.31 17.97 -5.55
C ASP A 372 -9.48 17.37 -6.34
N ARG A 373 -10.55 16.98 -5.64
CA ARG A 373 -11.78 16.45 -6.21
C ARG A 373 -12.98 17.22 -5.70
N HIS A 374 -14.02 17.29 -6.52
CA HIS A 374 -15.27 17.98 -6.19
C HIS A 374 -14.99 19.42 -5.74
N SER A 375 -14.19 20.14 -6.54
CA SER A 375 -13.59 21.43 -6.17
C SER A 375 -14.62 22.52 -5.87
N SER A 376 -15.83 22.37 -6.38
CA SER A 376 -16.97 23.26 -6.14
C SER A 376 -17.54 23.18 -4.72
N ASP A 377 -17.48 22.02 -4.06
CA ASP A 377 -18.08 21.90 -2.72
C ASP A 377 -17.17 22.44 -1.64
N GLU A 378 -17.78 22.94 -0.58
CA GLU A 378 -17.07 23.34 0.62
C GLU A 378 -16.20 22.20 1.19
N ARG A 379 -15.07 22.57 1.78
CA ARG A 379 -14.23 21.60 2.50
C ARG A 379 -14.99 21.12 3.74
N THR A 380 -14.92 19.82 4.01
CA THR A 380 -15.35 19.31 5.32
C THR A 380 -14.61 20.07 6.41
N ASN A 381 -15.35 20.50 7.41
CA ASN A 381 -14.87 21.13 8.64
C ASN A 381 -15.79 20.67 9.78
N MET A 382 -15.52 21.11 11.01
CA MET A 382 -16.32 20.72 12.16
C MET A 382 -17.83 21.08 12.04
N GLU A 383 -18.18 22.17 11.37
CA GLU A 383 -19.59 22.53 11.18
C GLU A 383 -20.31 21.55 10.26
N VAL A 384 -19.68 21.19 9.14
CA VAL A 384 -20.16 20.12 8.26
C VAL A 384 -20.30 18.82 9.05
N VAL A 385 -19.30 18.44 9.86
CA VAL A 385 -19.35 17.23 10.69
C VAL A 385 -20.57 17.22 11.61
N ARG A 386 -20.88 18.34 12.28
CA ARG A 386 -22.08 18.43 13.15
C ARG A 386 -23.37 18.10 12.40
N GLN A 387 -23.50 18.54 11.14
CA GLN A 387 -24.69 18.23 10.35
C GLN A 387 -24.85 16.73 10.10
N TYR A 388 -23.77 16.01 9.80
CA TYR A 388 -23.82 14.55 9.65
C TYR A 388 -24.05 13.83 10.98
N LEU A 389 -23.46 14.32 12.07
CA LEU A 389 -23.63 13.70 13.39
C LEU A 389 -25.06 13.83 13.93
N LYS A 390 -25.87 14.78 13.44
CA LYS A 390 -27.31 14.89 13.75
C LYS A 390 -28.13 13.72 13.20
N GLU A 391 -27.66 13.01 12.18
CA GLU A 391 -28.34 11.82 11.65
C GLU A 391 -28.22 10.59 12.58
N LEU A 392 -27.26 10.64 13.52
CA LEU A 392 -26.92 9.54 14.41
C LEU A 392 -27.60 9.69 15.78
N SER A 393 -27.81 8.57 16.47
CA SER A 393 -28.14 8.55 17.91
C SER A 393 -26.91 8.85 18.77
N ASP A 394 -27.11 9.18 20.04
CA ASP A 394 -26.00 9.35 21.00
C ASP A 394 -25.12 8.11 21.08
N THR A 395 -25.73 6.92 21.09
CA THR A 395 -25.01 5.65 21.10
C THR A 395 -24.18 5.46 19.83
N GLU A 396 -24.72 5.76 18.66
CA GLU A 396 -23.99 5.66 17.40
C GLU A 396 -22.81 6.65 17.37
N ARG A 397 -23.00 7.87 17.87
CA ARG A 397 -21.91 8.86 18.00
C ARG A 397 -20.81 8.36 18.93
N GLN A 398 -21.18 7.85 20.11
CA GLN A 398 -20.21 7.34 21.08
C GLN A 398 -19.44 6.15 20.51
N LEU A 399 -20.11 5.17 19.91
CA LEU A 399 -19.44 4.01 19.31
C LEU A 399 -18.51 4.39 18.15
N THR A 400 -18.90 5.39 17.36
CA THR A 400 -18.03 5.91 16.27
C THR A 400 -16.81 6.62 16.85
N TYR A 401 -16.97 7.39 17.94
CA TYR A 401 -15.83 7.96 18.66
C TYR A 401 -14.93 6.86 19.22
N ASP A 402 -15.49 5.85 19.89
CA ASP A 402 -14.75 4.73 20.47
C ASP A 402 -13.94 3.97 19.41
N PHE A 403 -14.50 3.82 18.20
CA PHE A 403 -13.81 3.22 17.05
C PHE A 403 -12.51 3.97 16.66
N TYR A 404 -12.47 5.30 16.84
CA TYR A 404 -11.31 6.15 16.58
C TYR A 404 -10.61 6.63 17.85
N TYR A 405 -10.98 6.13 19.02
CA TYR A 405 -10.55 6.65 20.32
C TYR A 405 -9.02 6.76 20.45
N LEU A 406 -8.31 5.75 19.94
CA LEU A 406 -6.85 5.74 19.97
C LEU A 406 -6.25 6.90 19.17
N ASP A 407 -6.83 7.26 18.03
CA ASP A 407 -6.35 8.38 17.21
C ASP A 407 -6.66 9.73 17.89
N TYR A 408 -7.83 9.85 18.54
CA TYR A 408 -8.17 11.02 19.35
C TYR A 408 -7.14 11.26 20.44
N LEU A 409 -6.85 10.23 21.23
CA LEU A 409 -5.86 10.29 22.29
C LEU A 409 -4.45 10.56 21.75
N MET A 410 -4.03 9.84 20.70
CA MET A 410 -2.66 9.87 20.17
C MET A 410 -2.28 11.24 19.59
N PHE A 411 -3.23 11.97 19.01
CA PHE A 411 -2.98 13.26 18.36
C PHE A 411 -3.60 14.45 19.10
N ASN A 412 -4.00 14.23 20.36
CA ASN A 412 -4.59 15.24 21.24
C ASN A 412 -5.75 15.99 20.56
N TYR A 413 -6.68 15.23 19.99
CA TYR A 413 -7.94 15.77 19.49
C TYR A 413 -9.01 15.65 20.59
N THR A 414 -9.96 16.58 20.58
CA THR A 414 -11.11 16.56 21.48
C THR A 414 -12.29 15.89 20.80
N MET A 415 -13.11 15.16 21.56
CA MET A 415 -14.37 14.63 21.05
C MET A 415 -15.23 15.79 20.48
N PRO A 416 -15.82 15.63 19.29
CA PRO A 416 -16.68 16.66 18.73
C PRO A 416 -17.95 16.80 19.56
N ILE A 417 -18.27 18.04 19.94
CA ILE A 417 -19.52 18.41 20.62
C ILE A 417 -20.59 18.60 19.53
N VAL A 418 -21.70 17.87 19.68
CA VAL A 418 -22.85 17.88 18.75
C VAL A 418 -23.89 18.92 19.15
#